data_AF-A0A7Z9D6L9-F1
#
_entry.id   AF-A0A7Z9D6L9-F1
#
_cell.length_a   1.000
_cell.length_b   1.000
_cell.length_c   1.000
_cell.angle_alpha   90.00
_cell.angle_beta   90.00
_cell.angle_gamma   90.00
#
_symmetry.space_group_name_H-M   'P 1'
#
loop_
_entity.id
_entity.type
_entity.pdbx_description
1 polymer ?
#
loop_
_entity_poly.entity_id
_entity_poly.type
_entity_poly.pdbx_seq_one_letter_code
_entity_poly.pdbx_strand_id
1 'polypeptide(L)'
;MSENVKNVFNTSRFQRGNTADDRSEKPRIMMHLDMDAFFVNVELLNKPELHGTPIIVAHEGPRSVVCSASYEARDSGVQSGMPLARAKRLSPQATILPLRGDYGFYSRAVMRILRDESPLVEQVSVDEAFIDLTGATAIGGSPVAIAQRVRERIANELSLPCSAGISINKFLAKMASTGSKPNGLWVVPPHRVQEFLDPMPVNKLWGVGARSATLLNEYGIYTVAQLREFDAQWLCGRFGNAAGNHLYALARGIDHRPVVTERVEKSMGAEHTFAADTRCVADIERAVQGIALRLGRRLRAAGKTAGALTIKYRYEGFETHTKSIPLTEPVDSGMQIYRIACAALRAMGLLIKSRDGQKEQASRALRLIGVRAERLQQCASGVQQTLFTLDPQEGDGAEKADWGRVERVLDGIHTRFSAEAVRPASLMGYTAGRTHMHRVQHRQV
;
A
#
# COMPACT_ATOMS: atom_id res chain seq x y z
N MET A 1 20.21 8.20 28.45
CA MET A 1 19.93 7.67 27.09
C MET A 1 19.59 6.16 27.13
N SER A 2 18.69 5.73 28.02
CA SER A 2 18.25 4.32 28.13
C SER A 2 16.80 4.17 28.65
N GLU A 3 15.93 5.17 28.44
CA GLU A 3 14.61 5.23 29.12
C GLU A 3 13.38 4.88 28.26
N ASN A 4 13.52 4.57 26.96
CA ASN A 4 12.38 4.26 26.10
C ASN A 4 12.21 2.77 25.77
N VAL A 5 12.54 1.88 26.70
CA VAL A 5 12.20 0.45 26.56
C VAL A 5 11.00 0.13 27.44
N LYS A 6 9.79 0.25 26.89
CA LYS A 6 8.56 -0.17 27.58
C LYS A 6 8.57 -1.70 27.70
N ASN A 7 8.49 -2.20 28.93
CA ASN A 7 8.30 -3.61 29.29
C ASN A 7 9.28 -4.58 28.59
N VAL A 8 10.54 -4.59 29.06
CA VAL A 8 11.46 -5.70 28.79
C VAL A 8 11.03 -6.90 29.64
N PHE A 9 10.24 -7.80 29.06
CA PHE A 9 10.19 -9.14 29.61
C PHE A 9 11.58 -9.76 29.45
N ASN A 10 12.17 -10.20 30.56
CA ASN A 10 13.52 -10.75 30.66
C ASN A 10 13.80 -11.74 29.50
N THR A 11 14.77 -11.38 28.66
CA THR A 11 15.10 -12.07 27.40
C THR A 11 15.97 -13.31 27.58
N SER A 12 16.39 -13.63 28.81
CA SER A 12 17.21 -14.81 29.14
C SER A 12 16.59 -16.15 28.72
N ARG A 13 15.30 -16.19 28.36
CA ARG A 13 14.57 -17.42 27.99
C ARG A 13 14.20 -17.56 26.51
N PHE A 14 14.79 -16.78 25.59
CA PHE A 14 14.80 -17.21 24.18
C PHE A 14 15.63 -18.50 23.94
N GLN A 15 16.34 -19.01 24.96
CA GLN A 15 17.32 -20.10 24.83
C GLN A 15 16.97 -21.44 25.51
N ARG A 16 15.80 -21.65 26.11
CA ARG A 16 15.46 -22.97 26.68
C ARG A 16 14.02 -23.38 26.39
N GLY A 17 13.84 -24.10 25.30
CA GLY A 17 12.70 -25.03 25.16
C GLY A 17 12.96 -26.21 26.10
N ASN A 18 11.99 -26.52 26.97
CA ASN A 18 12.07 -27.59 27.94
C ASN A 18 10.94 -28.58 27.67
N THR A 19 11.17 -29.52 26.75
CA THR A 19 10.47 -30.81 26.64
C THR A 19 11.26 -31.70 25.68
N ALA A 20 11.64 -32.89 26.13
CA ALA A 20 12.40 -33.87 25.38
C ALA A 20 11.54 -34.60 24.35
N ASP A 21 11.13 -33.90 23.27
CA ASP A 21 10.63 -34.55 22.04
C ASP A 21 10.69 -33.69 20.76
N ASP A 22 11.43 -32.58 20.73
CA ASP A 22 11.48 -31.73 19.52
C ASP A 22 12.92 -31.55 19.03
N ARG A 23 13.38 -32.48 18.20
CA ARG A 23 14.55 -32.23 17.35
C ARG A 23 14.08 -31.37 16.17
N SER A 24 14.55 -30.12 16.14
CA SER A 24 15.14 -29.45 14.96
C SER A 24 14.49 -28.20 14.33
N GLU A 25 13.96 -27.22 15.07
CA GLU A 25 13.91 -25.84 14.54
C GLU A 25 14.21 -24.79 15.63
N LYS A 26 15.22 -23.94 15.39
CA LYS A 26 15.45 -22.76 16.25
C LYS A 26 14.17 -21.90 16.22
N PRO A 27 13.67 -21.40 17.37
CA PRO A 27 12.48 -20.57 17.38
C PRO A 27 12.72 -19.33 16.51
N ARG A 28 11.81 -19.06 15.57
CA ARG A 28 11.91 -17.89 14.69
C ARG A 28 11.91 -16.61 15.51
N ILE A 29 12.75 -15.66 15.10
CA ILE A 29 12.84 -14.34 15.71
C ILE A 29 12.48 -13.32 14.66
N MET A 30 11.29 -12.75 14.79
CA MET A 30 10.75 -11.77 13.86
C MET A 30 10.83 -10.38 14.47
N MET A 31 11.39 -9.44 13.72
CA MET A 31 11.31 -8.01 14.03
C MET A 31 10.39 -7.33 13.03
N HIS A 32 9.56 -6.40 13.51
CA HIS A 32 8.87 -5.43 12.68
C HIS A 32 9.37 -4.04 13.08
N LEU A 33 9.82 -3.26 12.10
CA LEU A 33 10.23 -1.87 12.27
C LEU A 33 9.25 -0.95 11.54
N ASP A 34 8.87 0.15 12.18
CA ASP A 34 7.90 1.13 11.71
C ASP A 34 8.41 2.55 12.02
N MET A 35 8.55 3.39 11.00
CA MET A 35 8.98 4.78 11.21
C MET A 35 7.86 5.59 11.86
N ASP A 36 8.19 6.35 12.90
CA ASP A 36 7.18 7.09 13.64
C ASP A 36 6.70 8.31 12.85
N ALA A 37 5.39 8.45 12.67
CA ALA A 37 4.75 9.55 11.93
C ALA A 37 5.51 9.95 10.65
N PHE A 38 5.98 8.97 9.87
CA PHE A 38 7.08 9.11 8.89
C PHE A 38 7.09 10.41 8.09
N PHE A 39 6.00 10.76 7.38
CA PHE A 39 6.01 11.98 6.56
C PHE A 39 6.14 13.25 7.40
N VAL A 40 5.55 13.30 8.60
CA VAL A 40 5.68 14.45 9.50
C VAL A 40 7.13 14.61 9.94
N ASN A 41 7.78 13.53 10.38
CA ASN A 41 9.17 13.59 10.82
C ASN A 41 10.13 13.94 9.66
N VAL A 42 9.83 13.51 8.42
CA VAL A 42 10.58 13.94 7.24
C VAL A 42 10.39 15.43 6.94
N GLU A 43 9.18 15.97 7.09
CA GLU A 43 8.93 17.42 6.93
C GLU A 43 9.63 18.26 8.01
N LEU A 44 9.67 17.74 9.25
CA LEU A 44 10.30 18.39 10.40
C LEU A 44 11.81 18.57 10.25
N LEU A 45 12.49 17.74 9.45
CA LEU A 45 13.92 17.89 9.16
C LEU A 45 14.28 19.29 8.62
N ASN A 46 13.35 19.94 7.89
CA ASN A 46 13.55 21.29 7.35
C ASN A 46 12.73 22.37 8.08
N LYS A 47 11.92 21.96 9.07
CA LYS A 47 11.03 22.86 9.83
C LYS A 47 11.12 22.52 11.33
N PRO A 48 12.32 22.57 11.93
CA PRO A 48 12.51 22.18 13.32
C PRO A 48 11.69 23.05 14.29
N GLU A 49 11.33 24.27 13.91
CA GLU A 49 10.47 25.17 14.67
C GLU A 49 9.05 24.63 14.92
N LEU A 50 8.61 23.63 14.15
CA LEU A 50 7.30 23.01 14.30
C LEU A 50 7.30 21.78 15.23
N HIS A 51 8.44 21.39 15.79
CA HIS A 51 8.49 20.27 16.75
C HIS A 51 7.55 20.50 17.94
N GLY A 52 6.83 19.44 18.34
CA GLY A 52 5.88 19.50 19.46
C GLY A 52 4.56 20.22 19.14
N THR A 53 4.34 20.62 17.88
CA THR A 53 3.08 21.22 17.44
C THR A 53 2.20 20.23 16.67
N PRO A 54 0.87 20.39 16.66
CA PRO A 54 0.00 19.57 15.83
C PRO A 54 0.28 19.80 14.34
N ILE A 55 0.71 18.75 13.63
CA ILE A 55 1.02 18.81 12.20
C ILE A 55 0.22 17.76 11.44
N ILE A 56 -0.28 18.15 10.27
CA ILE A 56 -0.96 17.26 9.32
C ILE A 56 -0.26 17.40 7.97
N VAL A 57 0.28 16.28 7.46
CA VAL A 57 0.79 16.21 6.09
C VAL A 57 -0.32 15.71 5.18
N ALA A 58 -0.70 16.52 4.19
CA ALA A 58 -1.75 16.19 3.23
C ALA A 58 -1.53 16.91 1.90
N HIS A 59 -2.11 16.40 0.82
CA HIS A 59 -2.25 17.19 -0.39
C HIS A 59 -3.23 18.35 -0.16
N GLU A 60 -3.13 19.42 -0.95
CA GLU A 60 -4.14 20.47 -0.94
C GLU A 60 -5.42 20.05 -1.71
N GLY A 61 -6.54 20.71 -1.41
CA GLY A 61 -7.79 20.60 -2.16
C GLY A 61 -8.95 19.85 -1.49
N PRO A 62 -10.16 19.93 -2.09
CA PRO A 62 -11.44 19.74 -1.39
C PRO A 62 -11.71 18.30 -0.91
N ARG A 63 -11.12 17.30 -1.55
CA ARG A 63 -11.35 15.88 -1.20
C ARG A 63 -10.19 15.27 -0.39
N SER A 64 -9.25 16.09 0.09
CA SER A 64 -7.92 15.60 0.51
C SER A 64 -8.05 14.70 1.72
N VAL A 65 -7.08 13.82 1.91
CA VAL A 65 -7.00 12.95 3.08
C VAL A 65 -5.65 13.16 3.77
N VAL A 66 -5.65 12.96 5.07
CA VAL A 66 -4.44 12.97 5.89
C VAL A 66 -3.50 11.86 5.43
N CYS A 67 -2.30 12.20 4.97
CA CYS A 67 -1.27 11.23 4.62
C CYS A 67 -0.53 10.78 5.88
N SER A 68 -0.15 11.73 6.73
CA SER A 68 0.40 11.50 8.07
C SER A 68 -0.03 12.63 9.00
N ALA A 69 -0.05 12.34 10.30
CA ALA A 69 -0.35 13.29 11.35
C ALA A 69 0.63 13.09 12.51
N SER A 70 1.03 14.20 13.15
CA SER A 70 1.89 14.17 14.33
C SER A 70 1.16 13.53 15.52
N TYR A 71 1.88 13.18 16.59
CA TYR A 71 1.24 12.58 17.76
C TYR A 71 0.28 13.57 18.43
N GLU A 72 0.65 14.85 18.48
CA GLU A 72 -0.16 15.95 19.01
C GLU A 72 -1.47 16.12 18.21
N ALA A 73 -1.43 15.94 16.89
CA ALA A 73 -2.65 15.93 16.07
C ALA A 73 -3.48 14.65 16.28
N ARG A 74 -2.82 13.49 16.49
CA ARG A 74 -3.50 12.21 16.77
C ARG A 74 -4.21 12.22 18.13
N ASP A 75 -3.68 12.92 19.11
CA ASP A 75 -4.32 13.12 20.42
C ASP A 75 -5.65 13.88 20.29
N SER A 76 -5.76 14.74 19.27
CA SER A 76 -7.02 15.41 18.89
C SER A 76 -7.96 14.50 18.06
N GLY A 77 -7.62 13.22 17.87
CA GLY A 77 -8.40 12.25 17.11
C GLY A 77 -8.13 12.22 15.61
N VAL A 78 -7.12 12.95 15.10
CA VAL A 78 -6.73 12.90 13.69
C VAL A 78 -6.09 11.55 13.34
N GLN A 79 -6.45 10.97 12.19
CA GLN A 79 -5.93 9.67 11.75
C GLN A 79 -5.56 9.71 10.27
N SER A 80 -4.56 8.92 9.87
CA SER A 80 -4.24 8.74 8.44
C SER A 80 -5.44 8.19 7.67
N GLY A 81 -5.64 8.69 6.44
CA GLY A 81 -6.80 8.38 5.61
C GLY A 81 -8.07 9.17 5.95
N MET A 82 -8.08 9.92 7.06
CA MET A 82 -9.21 10.81 7.40
C MET A 82 -9.34 11.96 6.39
N PRO A 83 -10.57 12.37 6.00
CA PRO A 83 -10.76 13.57 5.18
C PRO A 83 -10.12 14.80 5.85
N LEU A 84 -9.33 15.57 5.10
CA LEU A 84 -8.61 16.74 5.60
C LEU A 84 -9.56 17.78 6.19
N ALA A 85 -10.74 17.97 5.60
CA ALA A 85 -11.76 18.86 6.14
C ALA A 85 -12.24 18.44 7.55
N ARG A 86 -12.34 17.13 7.82
CA ARG A 86 -12.66 16.60 9.15
C ARG A 86 -11.47 16.76 10.09
N ALA A 87 -10.26 16.48 9.62
CA ALA A 87 -9.05 16.63 10.42
C ALA A 87 -8.84 18.08 10.89
N LYS A 88 -9.09 19.08 10.02
CA LYS A 88 -9.07 20.50 10.36
C LYS A 88 -10.12 20.90 11.41
N ARG A 89 -11.26 20.20 11.47
CA ARG A 89 -12.27 20.43 12.52
C ARG A 89 -11.86 19.82 13.85
N LEU A 90 -11.19 18.67 13.82
CA LEU A 90 -10.71 17.97 15.02
C LEU A 90 -9.48 18.65 15.63
N SER A 91 -8.59 19.19 14.79
CA SER A 91 -7.41 19.94 15.22
C SER A 91 -7.30 21.25 14.45
N PRO A 92 -8.09 22.29 14.84
CA PRO A 92 -8.09 23.60 14.17
C PRO A 92 -6.73 24.32 14.18
N GLN A 93 -5.92 24.05 15.21
CA GLN A 93 -4.58 24.59 15.41
C GLN A 93 -3.49 23.88 14.57
N ALA A 94 -3.84 22.79 13.87
CA ALA A 94 -2.84 22.00 13.17
C ALA A 94 -2.27 22.71 11.94
N THR A 95 -0.95 22.75 11.86
CA THR A 95 -0.24 23.23 10.67
C THR A 95 -0.37 22.18 9.57
N ILE A 96 -0.89 22.59 8.41
CA ILE A 96 -1.01 21.72 7.25
C ILE A 96 0.23 21.88 6.37
N LEU A 97 0.97 20.79 6.19
CA LEU A 97 2.14 20.76 5.32
C LEU A 97 1.83 20.00 4.02
N PRO A 98 2.24 20.53 2.85
CA PRO A 98 2.15 19.79 1.59
C PRO A 98 3.18 18.65 1.57
N LEU A 99 3.01 17.71 0.63
CA LEU A 99 3.97 16.62 0.45
C LEU A 99 5.21 17.10 -0.33
N ARG A 100 6.41 16.88 0.22
CA ARG A 100 7.70 17.26 -0.38
C ARG A 100 8.21 16.29 -1.47
N GLY A 101 7.83 15.02 -1.40
CA GLY A 101 8.07 14.03 -2.47
C GLY A 101 9.40 13.23 -2.38
N ASP A 102 10.30 13.56 -1.47
CA ASP A 102 11.58 12.87 -1.27
C ASP A 102 11.52 11.71 -0.25
N TYR A 103 10.32 11.32 0.21
CA TYR A 103 10.10 10.19 1.12
C TYR A 103 10.74 8.88 0.64
N GLY A 104 10.80 8.68 -0.67
CA GLY A 104 11.44 7.50 -1.28
C GLY A 104 12.94 7.42 -1.02
N PHE A 105 13.63 8.56 -0.86
CA PHE A 105 15.04 8.60 -0.50
C PHE A 105 15.26 8.03 0.91
N TYR A 106 14.55 8.56 1.91
CA TYR A 106 14.63 8.09 3.30
C TYR A 106 14.20 6.63 3.44
N SER A 107 13.14 6.23 2.73
CA SER A 107 12.70 4.82 2.68
C SER A 107 13.83 3.89 2.23
N ARG A 108 14.50 4.22 1.12
CA ARG A 108 15.63 3.40 0.62
C ARG A 108 16.79 3.35 1.61
N ALA A 109 17.08 4.46 2.28
CA ALA A 109 18.14 4.50 3.29
C ALA A 109 17.82 3.62 4.51
N VAL A 110 16.58 3.68 5.04
CA VAL A 110 16.11 2.78 6.10
C VAL A 110 16.21 1.31 5.67
N MET A 111 15.71 0.98 4.48
CA MET A 111 15.75 -0.40 3.97
C MET A 111 17.19 -0.89 3.73
N ARG A 112 18.15 -0.01 3.45
CA ARG A 112 19.57 -0.35 3.40
C ARG A 112 20.09 -0.71 4.78
N ILE A 113 19.86 0.14 5.79
CA ILE A 113 20.27 -0.13 7.19
C ILE A 113 19.73 -1.48 7.67
N LEU A 114 18.47 -1.80 7.35
CA LEU A 114 17.87 -3.10 7.69
C LEU A 114 18.55 -4.28 7.00
N ARG A 115 18.94 -4.14 5.73
CA ARG A 115 19.59 -5.21 4.96
C ARG A 115 21.03 -5.47 5.39
N ASP A 116 21.69 -4.50 6.02
CA ASP A 116 23.01 -4.71 6.63
C ASP A 116 22.94 -5.70 7.80
N GLU A 117 21.78 -5.84 8.44
CA GLU A 117 21.58 -6.70 9.62
C GLU A 117 21.04 -8.10 9.27
N SER A 118 20.25 -8.20 8.20
CA SER A 118 19.71 -9.47 7.72
C SER A 118 19.41 -9.42 6.22
N PRO A 119 19.73 -10.46 5.44
CA PRO A 119 19.27 -10.56 4.06
C PRO A 119 17.75 -10.78 3.95
N LEU A 120 17.10 -11.22 5.04
CA LEU A 120 15.67 -11.52 5.10
C LEU A 120 14.90 -10.27 5.55
N VAL A 121 14.73 -9.32 4.62
CA VAL A 121 13.95 -8.09 4.82
C VAL A 121 12.79 -8.04 3.83
N GLU A 122 11.57 -7.90 4.35
CA GLU A 122 10.35 -7.67 3.57
C GLU A 122 9.83 -6.26 3.82
N GLN A 123 10.03 -5.39 2.85
CA GLN A 123 9.43 -4.06 2.85
C GLN A 123 7.92 -4.17 2.61
N VAL A 124 7.12 -3.69 3.57
CA VAL A 124 5.64 -3.73 3.49
C VAL A 124 5.10 -2.42 2.95
N SER A 125 5.68 -1.29 3.34
CA SER A 125 5.32 0.06 2.90
C SER A 125 6.58 0.93 2.74
N VAL A 126 6.39 2.23 2.50
CA VAL A 126 7.49 3.20 2.44
C VAL A 126 8.22 3.35 3.78
N ASP A 127 7.56 3.05 4.89
CA ASP A 127 7.98 3.33 6.26
C ASP A 127 8.00 2.10 7.18
N GLU A 128 7.72 0.91 6.68
CA GLU A 128 7.63 -0.29 7.52
C GLU A 128 8.17 -1.55 6.83
N ALA A 129 8.79 -2.44 7.63
CA ALA A 129 9.34 -3.70 7.15
C ALA A 129 9.33 -4.79 8.23
N PHE A 130 9.25 -6.05 7.77
CA PHE A 130 9.55 -7.24 8.56
C PHE A 130 10.97 -7.72 8.31
N ILE A 131 11.62 -8.19 9.36
CA ILE A 131 13.00 -8.68 9.33
C ILE A 131 13.06 -10.00 10.09
N ASP A 132 13.58 -11.04 9.46
CA ASP A 132 13.88 -12.30 10.15
C ASP A 132 15.29 -12.21 10.75
N LEU A 133 15.36 -12.24 12.09
CA LEU A 133 16.58 -12.17 12.87
C LEU A 133 17.08 -13.55 13.32
N THR A 134 16.40 -14.63 12.96
CA THR A 134 16.70 -16.00 13.45
C THR A 134 18.17 -16.36 13.18
N GLY A 135 18.67 -16.09 11.97
CA GLY A 135 20.08 -16.26 11.62
C GLY A 135 20.98 -15.12 12.11
N ALA A 136 20.48 -13.88 12.11
CA ALA A 136 21.27 -12.69 12.45
C ALA A 136 21.80 -12.72 13.89
N THR A 137 21.08 -13.36 14.82
CA THR A 137 21.51 -13.50 16.21
C THR A 137 22.78 -14.31 16.42
N ALA A 138 23.20 -15.12 15.44
CA ALA A 138 24.43 -15.91 15.55
C ALA A 138 25.71 -15.04 15.55
N ILE A 139 25.64 -13.84 14.97
CA ILE A 139 26.80 -12.95 14.77
C ILE A 139 26.51 -11.54 15.33
N GLY A 140 25.27 -11.07 15.20
CA GLY A 140 24.88 -9.69 15.53
C GLY A 140 24.48 -9.43 16.99
N GLY A 141 24.61 -10.43 17.87
CA GLY A 141 24.22 -10.36 19.28
C GLY A 141 22.75 -10.71 19.54
N SER A 142 22.21 -10.26 20.67
CA SER A 142 20.81 -10.52 21.03
C SER A 142 19.84 -9.80 20.08
N PRO A 143 18.59 -10.28 19.89
CA PRO A 143 17.59 -9.58 19.06
C PRO A 143 17.37 -8.12 19.46
N VAL A 144 17.43 -7.86 20.77
CA VAL A 144 17.29 -6.50 21.33
C VAL A 144 18.47 -5.62 20.94
N ALA A 145 19.70 -6.14 21.03
CA ALA A 145 20.89 -5.41 20.64
C ALA A 145 20.89 -5.07 19.14
N ILE A 146 20.44 -6.01 18.28
CA ILE A 146 20.27 -5.76 16.85
C ILE A 146 19.25 -4.65 16.61
N ALA A 147 18.07 -4.73 17.24
CA ALA A 147 17.02 -3.73 17.07
C ALA A 147 17.44 -2.34 17.59
N GLN A 148 18.13 -2.27 18.73
CA GLN A 148 18.65 -1.02 19.26
C GLN A 148 19.67 -0.38 18.32
N ARG A 149 20.64 -1.16 17.84
CA ARG A 149 21.63 -0.68 16.87
C ARG A 149 20.97 -0.15 15.59
N VAL A 150 19.96 -0.85 15.05
CA VAL A 150 19.20 -0.37 13.88
C VAL A 150 18.52 0.96 14.18
N ARG A 151 17.83 1.08 15.32
CA ARG A 151 17.13 2.31 15.71
C ARG A 151 18.10 3.48 15.90
N GLU A 152 19.24 3.24 16.53
CA GLU A 152 20.32 4.22 16.72
C GLU A 152 20.92 4.66 15.38
N ARG A 153 21.20 3.71 14.47
CA ARG A 153 21.66 4.04 13.12
C ARG A 153 20.67 4.89 12.35
N ILE A 154 19.38 4.55 12.38
CA ILE A 154 18.33 5.35 11.73
C ILE A 154 18.26 6.76 12.34
N ALA A 155 18.33 6.87 13.67
CA ALA A 155 18.33 8.16 14.34
C ALA A 155 19.58 9.00 13.99
N ASN A 156 20.77 8.39 13.99
CA ASN A 156 22.03 9.10 13.76
C ASN A 156 22.26 9.44 12.27
N GLU A 157 21.98 8.49 11.36
CA GLU A 157 22.22 8.67 9.93
C GLU A 157 21.12 9.51 9.25
N LEU A 158 19.87 9.44 9.74
CA LEU A 158 18.71 10.04 9.06
C LEU A 158 17.97 11.07 9.90
N SER A 159 18.29 11.24 11.19
CA SER A 159 17.55 12.11 12.12
C SER A 159 16.05 11.79 12.19
N LEU A 160 15.69 10.52 12.00
CA LEU A 160 14.29 10.06 12.02
C LEU A 160 14.03 9.08 13.17
N PRO A 161 12.90 9.22 13.90
CA PRO A 161 12.50 8.25 14.91
C PRO A 161 11.84 7.00 14.31
N CYS A 162 12.03 5.87 14.96
CA CYS A 162 11.33 4.64 14.62
C CYS A 162 11.05 3.78 15.86
N SER A 163 9.99 2.98 15.73
CA SER A 163 9.54 2.02 16.73
C SER A 163 9.68 0.60 16.20
N ALA A 164 10.00 -0.33 17.09
CA ALA A 164 10.23 -1.72 16.71
C ALA A 164 9.56 -2.71 17.67
N GLY A 165 9.15 -3.85 17.12
CA GLY A 165 8.56 -4.95 17.86
C GLY A 165 9.29 -6.24 17.53
N ILE A 166 9.58 -7.07 18.53
CA ILE A 166 10.23 -8.37 18.35
C ILE A 166 9.33 -9.47 18.92
N SER A 167 9.08 -10.52 18.15
CA SER A 167 8.38 -11.71 18.64
C SER A 167 8.68 -12.94 17.77
N ILE A 168 7.88 -14.01 17.92
CA ILE A 168 8.08 -15.30 17.26
C ILE A 168 7.53 -15.37 15.83
N ASN A 169 6.74 -14.37 15.42
CA ASN A 169 6.15 -14.28 14.09
C ASN A 169 5.79 -12.85 13.72
N LYS A 170 5.39 -12.63 12.46
CA LYS A 170 5.05 -11.32 11.91
C LYS A 170 3.90 -10.64 12.63
N PHE A 171 2.81 -11.37 12.86
CA PHE A 171 1.64 -10.84 13.55
C PHE A 171 2.00 -10.22 14.90
N LEU A 172 2.67 -10.97 15.76
CA LEU A 172 3.05 -10.51 17.09
C LEU A 172 4.09 -9.38 17.03
N ALA A 173 5.08 -9.46 16.14
CA ALA A 173 6.07 -8.42 15.95
C ALA A 173 5.43 -7.09 15.51
N LYS A 174 4.48 -7.13 14.57
CA LYS A 174 3.73 -5.94 14.12
C LYS A 174 2.92 -5.33 15.27
N MET A 175 2.20 -6.17 16.01
CA MET A 175 1.42 -5.73 17.17
C MET A 175 2.32 -5.06 18.23
N ALA A 176 3.44 -5.70 18.56
CA ALA A 176 4.41 -5.17 19.52
C ALA A 176 4.98 -3.81 19.08
N SER A 177 5.37 -3.67 17.81
CA SER A 177 5.90 -2.40 17.29
C SER A 177 4.85 -1.28 17.36
N THR A 178 3.59 -1.59 17.08
CA THR A 178 2.48 -0.63 17.15
C THR A 178 2.25 -0.16 18.58
N GLY A 179 2.28 -1.07 19.55
CA GLY A 179 2.17 -0.75 20.97
C GLY A 179 3.39 -0.04 21.57
N SER A 180 4.55 -0.14 20.90
CA SER A 180 5.79 0.51 21.36
C SER A 180 5.92 1.98 20.97
N LYS A 181 5.06 2.48 20.06
CA LYS A 181 5.12 3.88 19.59
C LYS A 181 4.84 4.89 20.73
N PRO A 182 5.46 6.10 20.69
CA PRO A 182 6.54 6.53 19.79
C PRO A 182 7.94 6.14 20.30
N ASN A 183 8.89 6.05 19.37
CA ASN A 183 10.31 5.83 19.56
C ASN A 183 10.64 4.73 20.59
N GLY A 184 9.94 3.60 20.48
CA GLY A 184 10.03 2.51 21.45
C GLY A 184 10.46 1.18 20.85
N LEU A 185 10.77 0.24 21.73
CA LEU A 185 11.04 -1.15 21.40
C LEU A 185 10.26 -2.03 22.36
N TRP A 186 9.45 -2.97 21.84
CA TRP A 186 8.72 -3.95 22.66
C TRP A 186 9.00 -5.38 22.19
N VAL A 187 9.45 -6.22 23.12
CA VAL A 187 9.68 -7.65 22.92
C VAL A 187 8.55 -8.47 23.53
N VAL A 188 7.94 -9.35 22.74
CA VAL A 188 6.94 -10.33 23.18
C VAL A 188 7.56 -11.73 23.07
N PRO A 189 8.08 -12.30 24.18
CA PRO A 189 8.69 -13.63 24.16
C PRO A 189 7.63 -14.73 24.04
N PRO A 190 7.97 -15.93 23.52
CA PRO A 190 7.01 -17.01 23.27
C PRO A 190 6.11 -17.36 24.47
N HIS A 191 6.66 -17.35 25.68
CA HIS A 191 5.95 -17.72 26.91
C HIS A 191 5.01 -16.64 27.45
N ARG A 192 4.99 -15.44 26.86
CA ARG A 192 4.10 -14.32 27.25
C ARG A 192 3.18 -13.86 26.12
N VAL A 193 3.04 -14.67 25.07
CA VAL A 193 2.16 -14.35 23.93
C VAL A 193 0.72 -14.11 24.37
N GLN A 194 0.17 -14.97 25.24
CA GLN A 194 -1.21 -14.82 25.70
C GLN A 194 -1.36 -13.65 26.69
N GLU A 195 -0.40 -13.43 27.59
CA GLU A 195 -0.35 -12.25 28.46
C GLU A 195 -0.41 -10.94 27.65
N PHE A 196 0.27 -10.92 26.49
CA PHE A 196 0.24 -9.79 25.57
C PHE A 196 -1.08 -9.67 24.80
N LEU A 197 -1.64 -10.78 24.31
CA LEU A 197 -2.80 -10.79 23.42
C LEU A 197 -4.14 -10.66 24.14
N ASP A 198 -4.38 -11.45 25.18
CA ASP A 198 -5.67 -11.58 25.87
C ASP A 198 -6.35 -10.24 26.21
N PRO A 199 -5.66 -9.21 26.75
CA PRO A 199 -6.29 -7.93 27.09
C PRO A 199 -6.59 -7.04 25.87
N MET A 200 -6.13 -7.40 24.67
CA MET A 200 -6.30 -6.54 23.49
C MET A 200 -7.74 -6.56 22.97
N PRO A 201 -8.25 -5.40 22.51
CA PRO A 201 -9.49 -5.36 21.75
C PRO A 201 -9.33 -6.07 20.39
N VAL A 202 -10.35 -6.81 19.95
CA VAL A 202 -10.31 -7.54 18.65
C VAL A 202 -10.12 -6.60 17.46
N ASN A 203 -10.61 -5.37 17.54
CA ASN A 203 -10.47 -4.35 16.49
C ASN A 203 -9.05 -3.76 16.39
N LYS A 204 -8.14 -4.11 17.31
CA LYS A 204 -6.72 -3.73 17.26
C LYS A 204 -5.85 -4.80 16.64
N LEU A 205 -6.36 -6.03 16.47
CA LEU A 205 -5.58 -7.12 15.89
C LEU A 205 -5.21 -6.84 14.43
N TRP A 206 -3.92 -6.94 14.11
CA TRP A 206 -3.46 -6.95 12.73
C TRP A 206 -3.95 -8.21 12.02
N GLY A 207 -4.85 -8.04 11.05
CA GLY A 207 -5.54 -9.12 10.36
C GLY A 207 -7.06 -9.10 10.56
N VAL A 208 -7.56 -8.37 11.56
CA VAL A 208 -8.99 -8.17 11.79
C VAL A 208 -9.43 -6.83 11.21
N GLY A 209 -10.21 -6.87 10.13
CA GLY A 209 -10.78 -5.67 9.51
C GLY A 209 -12.01 -5.14 10.27
N ALA A 210 -12.38 -3.88 10.00
CA ALA A 210 -13.52 -3.22 10.64
C ALA A 210 -14.82 -4.03 10.57
N ARG A 211 -15.10 -4.69 9.43
CA ARG A 211 -16.29 -5.54 9.25
C ARG A 211 -16.26 -6.76 10.18
N SER A 212 -15.14 -7.47 10.23
CA SER A 212 -14.97 -8.62 11.12
C SER A 212 -15.07 -8.20 12.59
N ALA A 213 -14.48 -7.06 12.95
CA ALA A 213 -14.59 -6.52 14.30
C ALA A 213 -16.03 -6.15 14.68
N THR A 214 -16.79 -5.52 13.77
CA THR A 214 -18.22 -5.24 13.99
C THR A 214 -19.01 -6.53 14.22
N LEU A 215 -18.80 -7.54 13.38
CA LEU A 215 -19.49 -8.82 13.51
C LEU A 215 -19.10 -9.57 14.80
N LEU A 216 -17.83 -9.53 15.20
CA LEU A 216 -17.38 -10.07 16.50
C LEU A 216 -18.10 -9.38 17.67
N ASN A 217 -18.20 -8.05 17.63
CA ASN A 217 -18.90 -7.27 18.65
C ASN A 217 -20.40 -7.60 18.71
N GLU A 218 -21.06 -7.90 17.59
CA GLU A 218 -22.45 -8.38 17.56
C GLU A 218 -22.64 -9.70 18.31
N TYR A 219 -21.60 -10.53 18.38
CA TYR A 219 -21.55 -11.75 19.21
C TYR A 219 -21.02 -11.51 20.63
N GLY A 220 -20.84 -10.26 21.05
CA GLY A 220 -20.31 -9.91 22.37
C GLY A 220 -18.81 -10.14 22.54
N ILE A 221 -18.07 -10.36 21.44
CA ILE A 221 -16.64 -10.65 21.45
C ILE A 221 -15.87 -9.35 21.22
N TYR A 222 -15.40 -8.73 22.30
CA TYR A 222 -14.70 -7.44 22.28
C TYR A 222 -13.18 -7.58 22.46
N THR A 223 -12.73 -8.65 23.14
CA THR A 223 -11.33 -8.88 23.49
C THR A 223 -10.80 -10.18 22.90
N VAL A 224 -9.48 -10.31 22.80
CA VAL A 224 -8.84 -11.55 22.33
C VAL A 224 -9.09 -12.70 23.31
N ALA A 225 -9.11 -12.43 24.62
CA ALA A 225 -9.44 -13.44 25.63
C ALA A 225 -10.81 -14.09 25.34
N GLN A 226 -11.83 -13.26 25.07
CA GLN A 226 -13.16 -13.74 24.69
C GLN A 226 -13.13 -14.51 23.37
N LEU A 227 -12.42 -14.01 22.35
CA LEU A 227 -12.31 -14.70 21.06
C LEU A 227 -11.66 -16.09 21.19
N ARG A 228 -10.73 -16.24 22.14
CA ARG A 228 -10.00 -17.50 22.38
C ARG A 228 -10.89 -18.61 22.96
N GLU A 229 -12.00 -18.26 23.60
CA GLU A 229 -12.98 -19.21 24.14
C GLU A 229 -13.76 -19.96 23.04
N PHE A 230 -13.78 -19.44 21.82
CA PHE A 230 -14.48 -20.06 20.70
C PHE A 230 -13.60 -21.09 19.97
N ASP A 231 -14.22 -22.19 19.56
CA ASP A 231 -13.58 -23.21 18.72
C ASP A 231 -13.53 -22.79 17.24
N ALA A 232 -12.67 -23.48 16.48
CA ALA A 232 -12.48 -23.18 15.06
C ALA A 232 -13.73 -23.46 14.23
N GLN A 233 -14.54 -24.46 14.60
CA GLN A 233 -15.74 -24.85 13.87
C GLN A 233 -16.81 -23.77 13.93
N TRP A 234 -17.05 -23.21 15.12
CA TRP A 234 -17.97 -22.10 15.35
C TRP A 234 -17.54 -20.87 14.55
N LEU A 235 -16.25 -20.50 14.62
CA LEU A 235 -15.71 -19.37 13.88
C LEU A 235 -15.83 -19.57 12.36
N CYS A 236 -15.56 -20.77 11.85
CA CYS A 236 -15.74 -21.09 10.44
C CYS A 236 -17.21 -21.02 10.02
N GLY A 237 -18.14 -21.47 10.85
CA GLY A 237 -19.57 -21.42 10.59
C GLY A 237 -20.14 -20.00 10.49
N ARG A 238 -19.56 -19.03 11.20
CA ARG A 238 -20.03 -17.63 11.21
C ARG A 238 -19.29 -16.72 10.23
N PHE A 239 -17.98 -16.91 10.07
CA PHE A 239 -17.12 -16.02 9.28
C PHE A 239 -16.71 -16.62 7.92
N GLY A 240 -17.05 -17.88 7.67
CA GLY A 240 -16.56 -18.68 6.55
C GLY A 240 -15.18 -19.28 6.85
N ASN A 241 -14.85 -20.40 6.19
CA ASN A 241 -13.68 -21.22 6.52
C ASN A 241 -12.37 -20.44 6.59
N ALA A 242 -12.09 -19.57 5.61
CA ALA A 242 -10.83 -18.83 5.59
C ALA A 242 -10.73 -17.82 6.75
N ALA A 243 -11.75 -16.99 6.95
CA ALA A 243 -11.73 -15.96 7.99
C ALA A 243 -11.88 -16.56 9.39
N GLY A 244 -12.68 -17.62 9.55
CA GLY A 244 -12.84 -18.32 10.82
C GLY A 244 -11.54 -18.95 11.30
N ASN A 245 -10.84 -19.69 10.43
CA ASN A 245 -9.52 -20.25 10.74
C ASN A 245 -8.49 -19.14 11.03
N HIS A 246 -8.54 -18.03 10.29
CA HIS A 246 -7.65 -16.89 10.53
C HIS A 246 -7.88 -16.27 11.92
N LEU A 247 -9.14 -16.00 12.30
CA LEU A 247 -9.50 -15.48 13.63
C LEU A 247 -9.07 -16.44 14.75
N TYR A 248 -9.30 -17.73 14.57
CA TYR A 248 -8.90 -18.76 15.51
C TYR A 248 -7.39 -18.77 15.76
N ALA A 249 -6.60 -18.68 14.69
CA ALA A 249 -5.14 -18.63 14.73
C ALA A 249 -4.63 -17.33 15.39
N LEU A 250 -5.16 -16.17 15.00
CA LEU A 250 -4.76 -14.87 15.57
C LEU A 250 -5.01 -14.80 17.07
N ALA A 251 -6.17 -15.29 17.54
CA ALA A 251 -6.50 -15.32 18.96
C ALA A 251 -5.52 -16.15 19.80
N ARG A 252 -4.77 -17.06 19.15
CA ARG A 252 -3.77 -17.93 19.78
C ARG A 252 -2.33 -17.49 19.47
N GLY A 253 -2.15 -16.35 18.81
CA GLY A 253 -0.83 -15.84 18.43
C GLY A 253 -0.14 -16.65 17.33
N ILE A 254 -0.89 -17.43 16.56
CA ILE A 254 -0.37 -18.32 15.53
C ILE A 254 -0.32 -17.56 14.19
N ASP A 255 0.89 -17.47 13.63
CA ASP A 255 1.13 -16.95 12.28
C ASP A 255 2.37 -17.65 11.68
N HIS A 256 2.16 -18.40 10.61
CA HIS A 256 3.23 -19.17 9.95
C HIS A 256 3.89 -18.42 8.80
N ARG A 257 3.38 -17.25 8.38
CA ARG A 257 3.87 -16.52 7.20
C ARG A 257 5.37 -16.20 7.32
N PRO A 258 6.21 -16.66 6.39
CA PRO A 258 7.64 -16.33 6.40
C PRO A 258 7.86 -14.90 5.93
N VAL A 259 9.05 -14.35 6.17
CA VAL A 259 9.52 -13.13 5.48
C VAL A 259 9.74 -13.45 4.00
N VAL A 260 9.15 -12.62 3.14
CA VAL A 260 9.15 -12.73 1.69
C VAL A 260 9.95 -11.57 1.12
N THR A 261 11.18 -11.85 0.73
CA THR A 261 12.14 -10.86 0.21
C THR A 261 11.84 -10.42 -1.22
N GLU A 262 11.18 -11.30 -2.01
CA GLU A 262 10.84 -11.04 -3.39
C GLU A 262 9.31 -11.09 -3.59
N ARG A 263 8.75 -9.99 -4.11
CA ARG A 263 7.32 -9.93 -4.45
C ARG A 263 7.13 -9.77 -5.95
N VAL A 264 6.54 -10.78 -6.58
CA VAL A 264 6.11 -10.69 -7.97
C VAL A 264 4.87 -9.79 -8.06
N GLU A 265 5.00 -8.63 -8.69
CA GLU A 265 3.87 -7.76 -8.97
C GLU A 265 2.91 -8.43 -9.95
N LYS A 266 1.68 -8.71 -9.48
CA LYS A 266 0.59 -9.33 -10.26
C LYS A 266 -0.26 -8.31 -11.01
N SER A 267 -0.24 -7.05 -10.59
CA SER A 267 -0.99 -5.97 -11.22
C SER A 267 -0.34 -4.61 -10.98
N MET A 268 -0.57 -3.68 -11.90
CA MET A 268 -0.16 -2.29 -11.81
C MET A 268 -1.34 -1.41 -12.21
N GLY A 269 -1.67 -0.38 -11.44
CA GLY A 269 -2.76 0.51 -11.80
C GLY A 269 -2.60 1.90 -11.25
N ALA A 270 -3.48 2.78 -11.71
CA ALA A 270 -3.64 4.10 -11.13
C ALA A 270 -5.12 4.49 -11.13
N GLU A 271 -5.50 5.28 -10.14
CA GLU A 271 -6.86 5.78 -9.97
C GLU A 271 -6.82 7.31 -9.88
N HIS A 272 -7.78 7.97 -10.51
CA HIS A 272 -7.97 9.40 -10.48
C HIS A 272 -9.28 9.75 -9.78
N THR A 273 -9.20 10.47 -8.67
CA THR A 273 -10.39 11.06 -8.02
C THR A 273 -10.56 12.49 -8.50
N PHE A 274 -11.69 12.77 -9.17
CA PHE A 274 -11.98 14.11 -9.68
C PHE A 274 -12.20 15.11 -8.54
N ALA A 275 -11.91 16.39 -8.77
CA ALA A 275 -12.10 17.46 -7.78
C ALA A 275 -13.59 17.68 -7.46
N ALA A 276 -14.43 17.64 -8.50
CA ALA A 276 -15.88 17.59 -8.45
C ALA A 276 -16.36 16.36 -9.22
N ASP A 277 -17.53 15.81 -8.88
CA ASP A 277 -18.08 14.68 -9.64
C ASP A 277 -18.43 15.17 -11.05
N THR A 278 -18.05 14.40 -12.08
CA THR A 278 -18.09 14.88 -13.47
C THR A 278 -18.88 13.94 -14.38
N ARG A 279 -19.63 14.53 -15.30
CA ARG A 279 -20.26 13.83 -16.44
C ARG A 279 -19.57 14.16 -17.77
N CYS A 280 -18.54 15.01 -17.73
CA CYS A 280 -17.83 15.49 -18.91
C CYS A 280 -16.94 14.38 -19.48
N VAL A 281 -17.22 13.95 -20.71
CA VAL A 281 -16.44 12.90 -21.39
C VAL A 281 -14.99 13.34 -21.58
N ALA A 282 -14.76 14.59 -21.96
CA ALA A 282 -13.41 15.10 -22.15
C ALA A 282 -12.56 15.00 -20.87
N ASP A 283 -13.15 15.26 -19.69
CA ASP A 283 -12.42 15.13 -18.42
C ASP A 283 -12.13 13.67 -18.07
N ILE A 284 -13.09 12.78 -18.33
CA ILE A 284 -12.96 11.33 -18.09
C ILE A 284 -11.89 10.75 -19.02
N GLU A 285 -11.95 11.06 -20.32
CA GLU A 285 -10.98 10.58 -21.31
C GLU A 285 -9.58 11.12 -21.03
N ARG A 286 -9.43 12.40 -20.67
CA ARG A 286 -8.12 12.95 -20.24
C ARG A 286 -7.57 12.23 -19.01
N ALA A 287 -8.42 11.94 -18.01
CA ALA A 287 -8.01 11.20 -16.83
C ALA A 287 -7.55 9.77 -17.18
N VAL A 288 -8.32 9.06 -18.02
CA VAL A 288 -7.98 7.71 -18.51
C VAL A 288 -6.70 7.74 -19.33
N GLN A 289 -6.51 8.72 -20.21
CA GLN A 289 -5.30 8.88 -21.02
C GLN A 289 -4.07 9.08 -20.14
N GLY A 290 -4.14 9.98 -19.17
CA GLY A 290 -3.05 10.21 -18.23
C GLY A 290 -2.70 8.96 -17.41
N ILE A 291 -3.70 8.20 -16.96
CA ILE A 291 -3.50 6.92 -16.27
C ILE A 291 -2.82 5.90 -17.22
N ALA A 292 -3.35 5.74 -18.42
CA ALA A 292 -2.92 4.73 -19.38
C ALA A 292 -1.47 4.95 -19.83
N LEU A 293 -1.08 6.19 -20.14
CA LEU A 293 0.29 6.53 -20.53
C LEU A 293 1.30 6.25 -19.39
N ARG A 294 0.95 6.62 -18.16
CA ARG A 294 1.78 6.32 -16.99
C ARG A 294 1.87 4.81 -16.72
N LEU A 295 0.78 4.09 -16.94
CA LEU A 295 0.73 2.64 -16.78
C LEU A 295 1.60 1.94 -17.84
N GLY A 296 1.49 2.33 -19.11
CA GLY A 296 2.33 1.80 -20.19
C GLY A 296 3.82 2.02 -19.94
N ARG A 297 4.22 3.23 -19.53
CA ARG A 297 5.62 3.50 -19.13
C ARG A 297 6.10 2.57 -18.00
N ARG A 298 5.26 2.35 -16.99
CA ARG A 298 5.60 1.46 -15.86
C ARG A 298 5.72 0.00 -16.27
N LEU A 299 4.85 -0.47 -17.16
CA LEU A 299 4.91 -1.81 -17.71
C LEU A 299 6.23 -2.02 -18.46
N ARG A 300 6.57 -1.11 -19.38
CA ARG A 300 7.82 -1.16 -20.14
C ARG A 300 9.07 -1.05 -19.27
N ALA A 301 9.09 -0.12 -18.31
CA ALA A 301 10.20 0.02 -17.37
C ALA A 301 10.41 -1.23 -16.49
N ALA A 302 9.35 -2.00 -16.24
CA ALA A 302 9.41 -3.27 -15.53
C ALA A 302 9.68 -4.48 -16.46
N GLY A 303 9.77 -4.28 -17.77
CA GLY A 303 9.86 -5.35 -18.76
C GLY A 303 8.63 -6.27 -18.78
N LYS A 304 7.43 -5.72 -18.52
CA LYS A 304 6.18 -6.49 -18.41
C LYS A 304 5.14 -6.05 -19.42
N THR A 305 4.26 -6.98 -19.80
CA THR A 305 3.04 -6.73 -20.59
C THR A 305 1.80 -7.12 -19.77
N ALA A 306 0.64 -6.59 -20.13
CA ALA A 306 -0.64 -6.82 -19.46
C ALA A 306 -1.54 -7.73 -20.30
N GLY A 307 -1.99 -8.87 -19.76
CA GLY A 307 -2.95 -9.76 -20.43
C GLY A 307 -4.43 -9.44 -20.13
N ALA A 308 -4.69 -8.49 -19.24
CA ALA A 308 -6.04 -7.99 -18.95
C ALA A 308 -5.99 -6.55 -18.43
N LEU A 309 -7.06 -5.79 -18.66
CA LEU A 309 -7.26 -4.46 -18.07
C LEU A 309 -8.49 -4.48 -17.17
N THR A 310 -8.36 -3.98 -15.95
CA THR A 310 -9.48 -3.68 -15.07
C THR A 310 -9.78 -2.19 -15.10
N ILE A 311 -11.04 -1.84 -15.35
CA ILE A 311 -11.55 -0.49 -15.17
C ILE A 311 -12.32 -0.43 -13.86
N LYS A 312 -11.99 0.54 -13.02
CA LYS A 312 -12.68 0.84 -11.77
C LYS A 312 -13.31 2.21 -11.85
N TYR A 313 -14.57 2.34 -11.51
CA TYR A 313 -15.24 3.64 -11.44
C TYR A 313 -16.10 3.74 -10.19
N ARG A 314 -16.27 4.96 -9.71
CA ARG A 314 -17.09 5.27 -8.52
C ARG A 314 -18.04 6.40 -8.84
N TYR A 315 -19.30 6.27 -8.45
CA TYR A 315 -20.31 7.32 -8.61
C TYR A 315 -20.34 8.30 -7.43
N GLU A 316 -21.10 9.39 -7.58
CA GLU A 316 -21.61 10.17 -6.46
C GLU A 316 -22.40 9.24 -5.51
N GLY A 317 -22.03 9.17 -4.22
CA GLY A 317 -22.56 8.18 -3.27
C GLY A 317 -21.64 6.99 -2.95
N PHE A 318 -20.39 6.98 -3.46
CA PHE A 318 -19.35 5.98 -3.13
C PHE A 318 -19.59 4.55 -3.64
N GLU A 319 -20.69 4.31 -4.35
CA GLU A 319 -20.94 3.09 -5.13
C GLU A 319 -19.78 2.85 -6.10
N THR A 320 -19.04 1.75 -5.91
CA THR A 320 -17.82 1.44 -6.67
C THR A 320 -18.04 0.17 -7.49
N HIS A 321 -17.75 0.28 -8.78
CA HIS A 321 -17.84 -0.82 -9.74
C HIS A 321 -16.47 -1.12 -10.31
N THR A 322 -16.28 -2.39 -10.69
CA THR A 322 -15.04 -2.86 -11.29
C THR A 322 -15.35 -3.85 -12.40
N LYS A 323 -14.77 -3.66 -13.58
CA LYS A 323 -14.91 -4.55 -14.73
C LYS A 323 -13.53 -4.97 -15.23
N SER A 324 -13.28 -6.28 -15.30
CA SER A 324 -12.09 -6.83 -15.92
C SER A 324 -12.36 -7.16 -17.39
N ILE A 325 -11.39 -6.83 -18.25
CA ILE A 325 -11.41 -6.95 -19.70
C ILE A 325 -10.20 -7.81 -20.07
N PRO A 326 -10.39 -9.10 -20.41
CA PRO A 326 -9.30 -9.91 -20.92
C PRO A 326 -8.84 -9.37 -22.27
N LEU A 327 -7.53 -9.40 -22.52
CA LEU A 327 -6.95 -9.01 -23.80
C LEU A 327 -6.53 -10.25 -24.57
N THR A 328 -6.80 -10.25 -25.88
CA THR A 328 -6.34 -11.31 -26.79
C THR A 328 -4.82 -11.29 -26.94
N GLU A 329 -4.24 -10.09 -26.98
CA GLU A 329 -2.80 -9.87 -27.07
C GLU A 329 -2.32 -9.03 -25.87
N PRO A 330 -1.20 -9.41 -25.22
CA PRO A 330 -0.65 -8.63 -24.13
C PRO A 330 -0.19 -7.24 -24.61
N VAL A 331 -0.52 -6.20 -23.84
CA VAL A 331 -0.17 -4.81 -24.17
C VAL A 331 0.75 -4.18 -23.13
N ASP A 332 1.66 -3.32 -23.58
CA ASP A 332 2.46 -2.42 -22.75
C ASP A 332 2.39 -0.96 -23.23
N SER A 333 1.70 -0.69 -24.35
CA SER A 333 1.52 0.66 -24.87
C SER A 333 0.43 1.42 -24.13
N GLY A 334 0.77 2.62 -23.68
CA GLY A 334 -0.17 3.51 -23.00
C GLY A 334 -1.31 3.97 -23.90
N MET A 335 -1.03 4.25 -25.17
CA MET A 335 -2.05 4.61 -26.15
C MET A 335 -3.00 3.45 -26.47
N GLN A 336 -2.49 2.22 -26.59
CA GLN A 336 -3.35 1.04 -26.75
C GLN A 336 -4.25 0.83 -25.52
N ILE A 337 -3.68 0.92 -24.31
CA ILE A 337 -4.43 0.85 -23.05
C ILE A 337 -5.53 1.92 -23.00
N TYR A 338 -5.22 3.16 -23.39
CA TYR A 338 -6.18 4.26 -23.47
C TYR A 338 -7.35 3.94 -24.40
N ARG A 339 -7.06 3.51 -25.63
CA ARG A 339 -8.08 3.18 -26.64
C ARG A 339 -9.00 2.05 -26.16
N ILE A 340 -8.43 0.97 -25.62
CA ILE A 340 -9.18 -0.17 -25.09
C ILE A 340 -10.06 0.27 -23.92
N ALA A 341 -9.52 1.08 -23.00
CA ALA A 341 -10.27 1.57 -21.86
C ALA A 341 -11.45 2.46 -22.28
N CYS A 342 -11.25 3.39 -23.21
CA CYS A 342 -12.33 4.24 -23.73
C CYS A 342 -13.40 3.44 -24.49
N ALA A 343 -13.01 2.45 -25.30
CA ALA A 343 -13.95 1.58 -25.99
C ALA A 343 -14.81 0.79 -24.99
N ALA A 344 -14.19 0.25 -23.94
CA ALA A 344 -14.92 -0.47 -22.90
C ALA A 344 -15.87 0.43 -22.10
N LEU A 345 -15.49 1.69 -21.80
CA LEU A 345 -16.37 2.66 -21.16
C LEU A 345 -17.65 2.92 -21.99
N ARG A 346 -17.53 3.01 -23.31
CA ARG A 346 -18.69 3.12 -24.22
C ARG A 346 -19.52 1.84 -24.25
N ALA A 347 -18.87 0.67 -24.42
CA ALA A 347 -19.55 -0.62 -24.47
C ALA A 347 -20.31 -0.98 -23.18
N MET A 348 -19.83 -0.52 -22.02
CA MET A 348 -20.52 -0.67 -20.73
C MET A 348 -21.68 0.32 -20.54
N GLY A 349 -21.94 1.23 -21.48
CA GLY A 349 -22.95 2.28 -21.35
C GLY A 349 -22.60 3.34 -20.30
N LEU A 350 -21.31 3.48 -19.95
CA LEU A 350 -20.86 4.54 -19.05
C LEU A 350 -20.80 5.87 -19.77
N LEU A 351 -20.35 5.87 -21.03
CA LEU A 351 -20.36 7.03 -21.91
C LEU A 351 -21.48 6.84 -22.92
N ILE A 352 -22.51 7.68 -22.84
CA ILE A 352 -23.71 7.61 -23.66
C ILE A 352 -23.87 8.89 -24.48
N LYS A 353 -24.48 8.78 -25.66
CA LYS A 353 -24.89 9.96 -26.42
C LYS A 353 -26.07 10.65 -25.72
N SER A 354 -26.12 11.97 -25.79
CA SER A 354 -27.24 12.78 -25.33
C SER A 354 -28.50 12.41 -26.13
N ARG A 355 -29.68 12.79 -25.61
CA ARG A 355 -30.96 12.55 -26.29
C ARG A 355 -30.99 13.11 -27.72
N ASP A 356 -30.27 14.21 -27.94
CA ASP A 356 -30.18 14.88 -29.24
C ASP A 356 -29.08 14.31 -30.15
N GLY A 357 -28.38 13.24 -29.71
CA GLY A 357 -27.34 12.54 -30.46
C GLY A 357 -26.01 13.31 -30.65
N GLN A 358 -25.96 14.59 -30.29
CA GLN A 358 -24.83 15.48 -30.63
C GLN A 358 -23.67 15.50 -29.62
N LYS A 359 -23.89 15.11 -28.36
CA LYS A 359 -22.83 15.14 -27.32
C LYS A 359 -22.77 13.83 -26.56
N GLU A 360 -21.57 13.32 -26.31
CA GLU A 360 -21.40 12.23 -25.35
C GLU A 360 -21.32 12.78 -23.92
N GLN A 361 -21.89 12.05 -22.97
CA GLN A 361 -21.82 12.34 -21.54
C GLN A 361 -21.76 11.05 -20.72
N ALA A 362 -21.29 11.14 -19.48
CA ALA A 362 -21.41 10.00 -18.58
C ALA A 362 -22.88 9.75 -18.19
N SER A 363 -23.28 8.49 -18.12
CA SER A 363 -24.63 8.07 -17.72
C SER A 363 -24.99 8.55 -16.32
N ARG A 364 -24.03 8.55 -15.39
CA ARG A 364 -24.09 9.14 -14.04
C ARG A 364 -22.79 9.89 -13.75
N ALA A 365 -22.83 10.83 -12.82
CA ALA A 365 -21.63 11.58 -12.43
C ALA A 365 -20.57 10.66 -11.80
N LEU A 366 -19.36 10.70 -12.35
CA LEU A 366 -18.23 9.92 -11.86
C LEU A 366 -17.42 10.73 -10.84
N ARG A 367 -17.15 10.08 -9.70
CA ARG A 367 -16.28 10.55 -8.63
C ARG A 367 -14.83 10.11 -8.82
N LEU A 368 -14.63 8.90 -9.33
CA LEU A 368 -13.31 8.30 -9.54
C LEU A 368 -13.33 7.43 -10.79
N ILE A 369 -12.23 7.44 -11.53
CA ILE A 369 -11.94 6.49 -12.61
C ILE A 369 -10.53 5.90 -12.43
N GLY A 370 -10.35 4.62 -12.70
CA GLY A 370 -9.07 3.94 -12.56
C GLY A 370 -8.89 2.87 -13.63
N VAL A 371 -7.64 2.67 -14.03
CA VAL A 371 -7.24 1.60 -14.95
C VAL A 371 -6.11 0.82 -14.31
N ARG A 372 -6.22 -0.51 -14.33
CA ARG A 372 -5.24 -1.43 -13.77
C ARG A 372 -4.93 -2.54 -14.77
N ALA A 373 -3.66 -2.69 -15.09
CA ALA A 373 -3.11 -3.85 -15.79
C ALA A 373 -3.06 -5.06 -14.84
N GLU A 374 -3.61 -6.18 -15.31
CA GLU A 374 -3.62 -7.48 -14.63
C GLU A 374 -2.99 -8.55 -15.52
N ARG A 375 -2.80 -9.74 -14.96
CA ARG A 375 -2.18 -10.89 -15.65
C ARG A 375 -0.84 -10.47 -16.26
N LEU A 376 0.01 -9.83 -15.43
CA LEU A 376 1.28 -9.32 -15.88
C LEU A 376 2.21 -10.46 -16.26
N GLN A 377 2.77 -10.38 -17.45
CA GLN A 377 3.71 -11.36 -18.00
C GLN A 377 5.05 -10.67 -18.26
N GLN A 378 6.15 -11.43 -18.17
CA GLN A 378 7.43 -10.91 -18.60
C GLN A 378 7.38 -10.71 -20.13
N CYS A 379 7.85 -9.55 -20.59
CA CYS A 379 8.03 -9.33 -22.01
C CYS A 379 9.11 -10.30 -22.49
N ALA A 380 8.71 -11.40 -23.14
CA ALA A 380 9.66 -12.27 -23.81
C ALA A 380 10.33 -11.45 -24.91
N SER A 381 11.66 -11.47 -24.95
CA SER A 381 12.44 -10.95 -26.07
C SER A 381 12.00 -11.68 -27.34
N GLY A 382 11.10 -11.06 -28.11
CA GLY A 382 10.55 -11.65 -29.32
C GLY A 382 9.03 -11.80 -29.36
N VAL A 383 8.23 -10.96 -28.70
CA VAL A 383 6.84 -10.77 -29.17
C VAL A 383 6.92 -10.07 -30.52
N GLN A 384 6.93 -10.88 -31.58
CA GLN A 384 6.70 -10.43 -32.94
C GLN A 384 5.29 -9.82 -32.96
N GLN A 385 5.22 -8.49 -32.88
CA GLN A 385 3.99 -7.79 -33.28
C GLN A 385 3.76 -8.17 -34.74
N THR A 386 2.63 -8.79 -35.01
CA THR A 386 2.29 -9.25 -36.35
C THR A 386 2.39 -8.07 -37.31
N LEU A 387 3.26 -8.22 -38.30
CA LEU A 387 3.44 -7.29 -39.43
C LEU A 387 2.20 -7.27 -40.35
N PHE A 388 1.18 -8.09 -40.06
CA PHE A 388 -0.03 -8.27 -40.86
C PHE A 388 -1.25 -8.57 -39.98
N THR A 389 -2.04 -7.55 -39.68
CA THR A 389 -3.51 -7.66 -39.55
C THR A 389 -4.12 -6.62 -40.47
N LEU A 390 -4.07 -6.94 -41.77
CA LEU A 390 -4.88 -6.33 -42.81
C LEU A 390 -6.16 -7.16 -42.90
N ASP A 391 -7.22 -6.69 -42.26
CA ASP A 391 -8.55 -6.85 -42.83
C ASP A 391 -9.06 -5.44 -43.17
N PRO A 392 -9.08 -5.06 -44.46
CA PRO A 392 -9.45 -3.73 -44.90
C PRO A 392 -10.93 -3.72 -45.26
N GLN A 393 -11.82 -3.37 -44.33
CA GLN A 393 -13.10 -2.76 -44.71
C GLN A 393 -13.51 -1.63 -43.75
N GLU A 394 -13.49 -0.43 -44.37
CA GLU A 394 -14.29 0.77 -44.13
C GLU A 394 -14.00 1.67 -42.90
N GLY A 395 -13.37 2.82 -43.21
CA GLY A 395 -13.86 4.12 -42.69
C GLY A 395 -13.01 4.85 -41.63
N ASP A 396 -11.80 5.30 -41.98
CA ASP A 396 -11.24 6.66 -41.76
C ASP A 396 -9.70 6.66 -41.68
N GLY A 397 -9.09 7.50 -42.52
CA GLY A 397 -7.66 7.56 -42.81
C GLY A 397 -6.78 8.15 -41.71
N ALA A 398 -6.55 7.39 -40.63
CA ALA A 398 -5.38 7.57 -39.78
C ALA A 398 -4.48 6.33 -39.92
N GLU A 399 -3.30 6.50 -40.51
CA GLU A 399 -2.20 5.51 -40.42
C GLU A 399 -2.17 4.93 -39.01
N LYS A 400 -2.33 3.60 -38.88
CA LYS A 400 -2.24 2.90 -37.59
C LYS A 400 -0.78 2.99 -37.10
N ALA A 401 -0.43 4.13 -36.52
CA ALA A 401 0.90 4.40 -36.00
C ALA A 401 1.29 3.31 -34.99
N ASP A 402 2.52 2.79 -35.13
CA ASP A 402 3.15 1.90 -34.15
C ASP A 402 3.47 2.70 -32.87
N TRP A 403 2.43 2.92 -32.06
CA TRP A 403 2.53 3.66 -30.80
C TRP A 403 3.48 2.97 -29.82
N GLY A 404 3.68 1.66 -29.92
CA GLY A 404 4.64 0.93 -29.08
C GLY A 404 6.07 1.40 -29.35
N ARG A 405 6.45 1.56 -30.62
CA ARG A 405 7.76 2.11 -31.02
C ARG A 405 7.91 3.58 -30.64
N VAL A 406 6.88 4.41 -30.89
CA VAL A 406 6.90 5.84 -30.52
C VAL A 406 7.09 6.02 -29.02
N GLU A 407 6.34 5.27 -28.20
CA GLU A 407 6.42 5.38 -26.75
C GLU A 407 7.74 4.87 -26.18
N ARG A 408 8.36 3.85 -26.79
CA ARG A 408 9.73 3.42 -26.42
C ARG A 408 10.77 4.50 -26.67
N VAL A 409 10.65 5.25 -27.77
CA VAL A 409 11.51 6.41 -28.05
C VAL A 409 11.28 7.52 -27.02
N LEU A 410 10.02 7.83 -26.71
CA LEU A 410 9.66 8.82 -25.68
C LEU A 410 10.18 8.45 -24.30
N ASP A 411 10.12 7.17 -23.93
CA ASP A 411 10.66 6.70 -22.66
C ASP A 411 12.18 6.91 -22.59
N GLY A 412 12.90 6.68 -23.71
CA GLY A 412 14.32 7.01 -23.83
C GLY A 412 14.61 8.48 -23.58
N ILE A 413 13.80 9.40 -24.12
CA ILE A 413 13.93 10.85 -23.86
C ILE A 413 13.67 11.15 -22.37
N HIS A 414 12.69 10.49 -21.76
CA HIS A 414 12.36 10.67 -20.34
C HIS A 414 13.40 10.12 -19.36
N THR A 415 14.36 9.32 -19.82
CA THR A 415 15.52 8.96 -18.99
C THR A 415 16.47 10.15 -18.75
N ARG A 416 16.47 11.12 -19.67
CA ARG A 416 17.37 12.30 -19.64
C ARG A 416 16.63 13.59 -19.27
N PHE A 417 15.34 13.69 -19.56
CA PHE A 417 14.51 14.87 -19.32
C PHE A 417 13.28 14.52 -18.48
N SER A 418 12.79 15.46 -17.66
CA SER A 418 11.66 15.21 -16.78
C SER A 418 10.41 14.75 -17.56
N ALA A 419 9.54 14.00 -16.89
CA ALA A 419 8.28 13.52 -17.47
C ALA A 419 7.35 14.66 -17.94
N GLU A 420 7.54 15.87 -17.41
CA GLU A 420 6.75 17.05 -17.76
C GLU A 420 7.27 17.78 -19.00
N ALA A 421 8.52 17.55 -19.40
CA ALA A 421 9.14 18.19 -20.55
C ALA A 421 8.53 17.73 -21.89
N VAL A 422 8.03 16.49 -21.96
CA VAL A 422 7.41 15.91 -23.17
C VAL A 422 6.13 15.17 -22.81
N ARG A 423 4.98 15.67 -23.26
CA ARG A 423 3.66 15.04 -23.06
C ARG A 423 2.76 15.26 -24.27
N PRO A 424 1.75 14.40 -24.49
CA PRO A 424 0.74 14.66 -25.52
C PRO A 424 0.09 16.03 -25.35
N ALA A 425 -0.12 16.72 -26.46
CA ALA A 425 -0.75 18.05 -26.48
C ALA A 425 -2.14 18.04 -25.81
N SER A 426 -2.88 16.94 -25.91
CA SER A 426 -4.18 16.74 -25.24
C SER A 426 -4.11 16.81 -23.71
N LEU A 427 -2.91 16.71 -23.13
CA LEU A 427 -2.65 16.81 -21.69
C LEU A 427 -1.92 18.11 -21.29
N MET A 428 -1.74 19.05 -22.23
CA MET A 428 -1.26 20.40 -21.94
C MET A 428 -2.32 21.17 -21.14
N GLY A 429 -1.91 21.92 -20.10
CA GLY A 429 -2.85 22.62 -19.20
C GLY A 429 -3.67 21.72 -18.27
N TYR A 430 -3.71 20.41 -18.52
CA TYR A 430 -4.32 19.44 -17.62
C TYR A 430 -3.33 19.09 -16.50
N THR A 431 -3.49 19.71 -15.34
CA THR A 431 -2.91 19.18 -14.10
C THR A 431 -3.62 17.86 -13.80
N ALA A 432 -2.88 16.76 -13.81
CA ALA A 432 -3.40 15.48 -13.37
C ALA A 432 -3.92 15.66 -11.94
N GLY A 433 -5.24 15.81 -11.79
CA GLY A 433 -5.91 15.63 -10.52
C GLY A 433 -5.48 14.28 -9.91
N ARG A 434 -5.75 14.12 -8.62
CA ARG A 434 -5.17 13.11 -7.73
C ARG A 434 -5.11 11.72 -8.33
N THR A 435 -3.98 11.44 -8.98
CA THR A 435 -3.73 10.16 -9.59
C THR A 435 -2.89 9.37 -8.62
N HIS A 436 -3.53 8.46 -7.90
CA HIS A 436 -2.82 7.58 -6.99
C HIS A 436 -2.40 6.31 -7.74
N MET A 437 -1.09 6.10 -7.80
CA MET A 437 -0.52 4.86 -8.31
C MET A 437 -0.69 3.78 -7.24
N HIS A 438 -1.23 2.64 -7.64
CA HIS A 438 -1.39 1.50 -6.76
C HIS A 438 -0.81 0.24 -7.42
N ARG A 439 -0.30 -0.65 -6.58
CA ARG A 439 0.07 -2.02 -6.93
C ARG A 439 -0.80 -2.91 -6.06
N VAL A 440 -1.58 -3.81 -6.66
CA VAL A 440 -2.23 -4.85 -5.86
C VAL A 440 -1.25 -5.99 -5.73
N GLN A 441 -0.67 -6.07 -4.54
CA GLN A 441 0.03 -7.23 -4.04
C GLN A 441 -0.98 -7.96 -3.16
N HIS A 442 -1.20 -9.26 -3.37
CA HIS A 442 -2.02 -10.01 -2.43
C HIS A 442 -1.31 -9.96 -1.07
N ARG A 443 -1.94 -9.31 -0.08
CA ARG A 443 -1.68 -9.67 1.31
C ARG A 443 -2.13 -11.12 1.41
N GLN A 444 -1.22 -12.05 1.68
CA GLN A 444 -1.63 -13.31 2.29
C GLN A 444 -2.23 -12.89 3.63
N VAL A 445 -3.56 -12.84 3.68
CA VAL A 445 -4.32 -12.62 4.92
C VAL A 445 -3.96 -13.74 5.87
#